data_AF-A0A917MMC2-F1
#
_entry.id   AF-A0A917MMC2-F1
#
_cell.length_a   1.000
_cell.length_b   1.000
_cell.length_c   1.000
_cell.angle_alpha   90.00
_cell.angle_beta   90.00
_cell.angle_gamma   90.00
#
_symmetry.space_group_name_H-M   'P 1'
#
loop_
_entity.id
_entity.type
_entity.pdbx_description
1 polymer ?
#
loop_
_entity_poly.entity_id
_entity_poly.type
_entity_poly.pdbx_seq_one_letter_code
_entity_poly.pdbx_strand_id
1 'polypeptide(L)'
;MALIMTRPASRRIGPTPDRSRWLEPTRRTALWLFGWPVRYVRARRNLAVLAAMSDMQLKDIGLYRADVVSATALPRDEDPTPQLAALVRERRQYRGARRG
;
A
#
# COMPACT_ATOMS: atom_id res chain seq x y z
N MET A 1 -42.67 -56.45 8.10
CA MET A 1 -41.85 -56.42 6.87
C MET A 1 -42.05 -55.08 6.19
N ALA A 2 -40.93 -54.36 5.99
CA ALA A 2 -40.62 -53.32 5.00
C ALA A 2 -41.51 -52.06 4.88
N LEU A 3 -41.00 -50.85 4.74
CA LEU A 3 -39.70 -50.23 5.06
C LEU A 3 -39.97 -48.72 4.92
N ILE A 4 -39.76 -47.95 5.99
CA ILE A 4 -39.65 -46.49 5.90
C ILE A 4 -38.34 -46.24 5.15
N MET A 5 -38.42 -45.75 3.92
CA MET A 5 -37.23 -45.31 3.18
C MET A 5 -37.49 -43.94 2.57
N THR A 6 -37.02 -42.97 3.34
CA THR A 6 -36.70 -41.59 2.99
C THR A 6 -36.18 -41.45 1.56
N ARG A 7 -36.82 -40.60 0.76
CA ARG A 7 -36.27 -40.12 -0.51
C ARG A 7 -35.70 -38.72 -0.30
N PRO A 8 -34.38 -38.51 -0.30
CA PRO A 8 -33.80 -37.20 -0.05
C PRO A 8 -33.65 -36.36 -1.32
N ALA A 9 -33.73 -35.05 -1.09
CA ALA A 9 -33.06 -33.97 -1.80
C ALA A 9 -33.41 -33.77 -3.29
N SER A 10 -34.39 -32.89 -3.50
CA SER A 10 -34.45 -31.98 -4.65
C SER A 10 -33.11 -31.27 -4.83
N ARG A 11 -32.27 -31.76 -5.75
CA ARG A 11 -31.05 -31.11 -6.21
C ARG A 11 -31.44 -29.87 -7.02
N ARG A 12 -31.66 -28.74 -6.34
CA ARG A 12 -31.76 -27.44 -7.00
C ARG A 12 -30.45 -27.20 -7.72
N ILE A 13 -30.51 -27.12 -9.04
CA ILE A 13 -29.43 -26.65 -9.90
C ILE A 13 -29.13 -25.23 -9.44
N GLY A 14 -28.02 -25.02 -8.74
CA GLY A 14 -27.52 -23.68 -8.44
C GLY A 14 -27.21 -22.95 -9.75
N PRO A 15 -27.26 -21.61 -9.77
CA PRO A 15 -26.93 -20.85 -10.97
C PRO A 15 -25.51 -21.24 -11.42
N THR A 16 -25.38 -21.64 -12.68
CA THR A 16 -24.08 -21.86 -13.32
C THR A 16 -23.24 -20.59 -13.16
N PRO A 17 -21.96 -20.69 -12.77
CA PRO A 17 -21.10 -19.52 -12.70
C PRO A 17 -20.91 -18.97 -14.11
N ASP A 18 -21.61 -17.86 -14.38
CA ASP A 18 -21.45 -17.09 -15.60
C ASP A 18 -20.01 -16.58 -15.69
N ARG A 19 -19.28 -17.07 -16.70
CA ARG A 19 -17.87 -16.71 -16.94
C ARG A 19 -17.71 -15.23 -17.28
N SER A 20 -18.77 -14.54 -17.71
CA SER A 20 -18.72 -13.12 -18.07
C SER A 20 -18.61 -12.19 -16.85
N ARG A 21 -18.93 -12.66 -15.64
CA ARG A 21 -18.79 -11.88 -14.39
C ARG A 21 -17.34 -11.63 -13.96
N TRP A 22 -16.39 -12.42 -14.48
CA TRP A 22 -14.96 -12.31 -14.17
C TRP A 22 -14.25 -11.19 -14.95
N LEU A 23 -14.97 -10.56 -15.90
CA LEU A 23 -14.45 -9.52 -16.78
C LEU A 23 -15.20 -8.19 -16.63
N GLU A 24 -15.84 -7.97 -15.48
CA GLU A 24 -16.22 -6.62 -15.06
C GLU A 24 -15.05 -6.04 -14.24
N PRO A 25 -14.03 -5.41 -14.87
CA PRO A 25 -13.13 -4.55 -14.13
C PRO A 25 -14.02 -3.42 -13.61
N THR A 26 -14.43 -3.53 -12.36
CA THR A 26 -15.04 -2.42 -11.65
C THR A 26 -14.08 -1.24 -11.85
N ARG A 27 -14.58 -0.08 -12.32
CA ARG A 27 -13.73 1.09 -12.67
C ARG A 27 -12.67 1.40 -11.60
N ARG A 28 -12.98 1.10 -10.33
CA ARG A 28 -12.07 1.17 -9.17
C ARG A 28 -10.80 0.33 -9.32
N THR A 29 -10.90 -0.92 -9.78
CA THR A 29 -9.78 -1.87 -9.91
C THR A 29 -8.87 -1.49 -11.07
N ALA A 30 -9.47 -1.04 -12.18
CA ALA A 30 -8.72 -0.53 -13.34
C ALA A 30 -7.91 0.73 -12.97
N LEU A 31 -8.52 1.71 -12.28
CA LEU A 31 -7.81 2.91 -11.83
C LEU A 31 -6.68 2.61 -10.84
N TRP A 32 -6.83 1.58 -10.00
CA TRP A 32 -5.78 1.13 -9.09
C TRP A 32 -4.57 0.57 -9.84
N LEU A 33 -4.80 -0.30 -10.82
CA LEU A 33 -3.74 -0.92 -11.62
C LEU A 33 -3.05 0.11 -12.55
N PHE A 34 -3.81 0.99 -13.20
CA PHE A 34 -3.25 2.02 -14.08
C PHE A 34 -2.62 3.20 -13.32
N GLY A 35 -3.03 3.46 -12.08
CA GLY A 35 -2.44 4.52 -11.24
C GLY A 35 -1.09 4.14 -10.65
N TRP A 36 -0.77 2.84 -10.60
CA TRP A 36 0.48 2.30 -10.07
C TRP A 36 1.76 2.92 -10.66
N PRO A 37 1.97 2.96 -12.00
CA PRO A 37 3.17 3.54 -12.59
C PRO A 37 3.33 5.03 -12.25
N VAL A 38 2.23 5.77 -12.14
CA VAL A 38 2.26 7.19 -11.75
C VAL A 38 2.73 7.34 -10.30
N ARG A 39 2.21 6.52 -9.40
CA ARG A 39 2.63 6.49 -7.98
C ARG A 39 4.10 6.11 -7.84
N TYR A 40 4.55 5.11 -8.61
CA TYR A 40 5.94 4.69 -8.67
C TYR A 40 6.88 5.83 -9.09
N VAL A 41 6.60 6.48 -10.22
CA VAL A 41 7.44 7.57 -10.74
C VAL A 41 7.49 8.73 -9.74
N ARG A 42 6.36 9.05 -9.10
CA ARG A 42 6.31 10.09 -8.07
C ARG A 42 7.16 9.74 -6.85
N ALA A 43 7.02 8.51 -6.33
CA ALA A 43 7.82 8.01 -5.21
C ALA A 43 9.32 8.08 -5.52
N ARG A 44 9.73 7.65 -6.73
CA ARG A 44 11.14 7.67 -7.13
C ARG A 44 11.69 9.07 -7.35
N ARG A 45 10.87 9.99 -7.91
CA ARG A 45 11.23 11.41 -8.01
C ARG A 45 11.43 12.04 -6.64
N ASN A 46 10.54 11.76 -5.69
CA ASN A 46 10.67 12.27 -4.32
C ASN A 46 11.97 11.77 -3.66
N LEU A 47 12.27 10.47 -3.77
CA LEU A 47 13.53 9.92 -3.26
C LEU A 47 14.76 10.50 -3.96
N ALA A 48 14.70 10.73 -5.27
CA ALA A 48 15.80 11.35 -6.01
C ALA A 48 16.06 12.80 -5.54
N VAL A 49 15.00 13.57 -5.29
CA VAL A 49 15.13 14.93 -4.73
C VAL A 49 15.76 14.88 -3.34
N LEU A 50 15.30 13.97 -2.46
CA LEU A 50 15.89 13.80 -1.12
C LEU A 50 17.34 13.31 -1.18
N ALA A 51 17.68 12.44 -2.14
CA ALA A 51 19.04 11.95 -2.34
C ALA A 51 19.97 13.05 -2.89
N ALA A 52 19.45 14.04 -3.61
CA ALA A 52 20.21 15.20 -4.08
C ALA A 52 20.43 16.26 -3.00
N MET A 53 19.62 16.29 -1.94
CA MET A 53 19.78 17.24 -0.83
C MET A 53 21.06 16.96 -0.02
N SER A 54 21.66 18.04 0.48
CA SER A 54 22.78 17.95 1.43
C SER A 54 22.32 17.48 2.81
N ASP A 55 23.25 16.98 3.63
CA ASP A 55 22.92 16.52 4.97
C ASP A 55 22.33 17.61 5.86
N MET A 56 22.75 18.87 5.67
CA MET A 56 22.17 20.02 6.38
C MET A 56 20.71 20.27 5.94
N GLN A 57 20.44 20.23 4.64
CA GLN A 57 19.08 20.39 4.11
C GLN A 57 18.15 19.27 4.58
N LEU A 58 18.64 18.02 4.61
CA LEU A 58 17.90 16.89 5.18
C LEU A 58 17.63 17.08 6.67
N LYS A 59 18.62 17.57 7.42
CA LYS A 59 18.49 17.82 8.86
C LYS A 59 17.46 18.89 9.18
N ASP A 60 17.34 19.93 8.36
CA ASP A 60 16.33 21.00 8.52
C ASP A 60 14.90 20.46 8.42
N ILE A 61 14.65 19.51 7.51
CA ILE A 61 13.36 18.82 7.42
C ILE A 61 13.20 17.70 8.48
N GLY A 62 14.24 17.43 9.27
CA GLY A 62 14.24 16.43 10.35
C GLY A 62 14.62 15.01 9.93
N LEU A 63 15.15 14.85 8.72
CA LEU A 63 15.62 13.59 8.16
C LEU A 63 17.15 13.47 8.27
N TYR A 64 17.64 12.23 8.23
CA TYR A 64 19.05 11.90 8.05
C TYR A 64 19.26 11.13 6.75
N ARG A 65 20.49 11.14 6.25
CA ARG A 65 20.89 10.41 5.04
C ARG A 65 20.53 8.92 5.11
N ALA A 66 20.71 8.31 6.28
CA ALA A 66 20.36 6.92 6.53
C ALA A 66 18.86 6.63 6.34
N ASP A 67 17.96 7.58 6.66
CA ASP A 67 16.51 7.41 6.47
C ASP A 67 16.13 7.43 4.99
N VAL A 68 16.81 8.26 4.20
CA VAL A 68 16.61 8.31 2.75
C VAL A 68 17.09 7.01 2.11
N VAL A 69 18.24 6.49 2.55
CA VAL A 69 18.79 5.20 2.07
C VAL A 69 17.88 4.04 2.49
N SER A 70 17.42 3.99 3.74
CA SER A 70 16.49 2.94 4.17
C SER A 70 15.18 2.97 3.40
N ALA A 71 14.67 4.16 3.08
CA ALA A 71 13.50 4.32 2.23
C ALA A 71 13.71 3.83 0.78
N THR A 72 14.95 3.71 0.30
CA THR A 72 15.21 3.08 -1.01
C THR A 72 15.07 1.56 -1.00
N ALA A 73 15.13 0.93 0.18
CA ALA A 73 14.97 -0.51 0.37
C ALA A 73 13.51 -0.94 0.53
N LEU A 74 12.57 0.01 0.60
CA LEU A 74 11.15 -0.26 0.67
C LEU A 74 10.63 -1.00 -0.57
N PRO A 75 9.55 -1.80 -0.42
CA PRO A 75 8.85 -2.38 -1.56
C PRO A 75 8.57 -1.31 -2.60
N ARG A 76 8.90 -1.61 -3.86
CA ARG A 76 9.05 -0.63 -4.96
C ARG A 76 7.82 0.24 -5.20
N ASP A 77 6.68 -0.18 -4.69
CA ASP A 77 5.39 0.35 -5.04
C ASP A 77 4.68 1.10 -3.91
N GLU A 78 5.33 1.13 -2.75
CA GLU A 78 4.88 1.92 -1.62
C GLU A 78 5.46 3.33 -1.74
N ASP A 79 4.61 4.35 -1.55
CA ASP A 79 5.10 5.73 -1.45
C ASP A 79 5.91 5.86 -0.15
N PRO A 80 7.20 6.24 -0.19
CA PRO A 80 8.05 6.35 1.00
C PRO A 80 7.70 7.59 1.85
N THR A 81 6.98 8.55 1.29
CA THR A 81 6.62 9.83 1.93
C THR A 81 5.94 9.65 3.30
N PRO A 82 4.87 8.84 3.47
CA PRO A 82 4.22 8.63 4.76
C PRO A 82 5.15 8.07 5.84
N GLN A 83 6.09 7.19 5.48
CA GLN A 83 6.99 6.57 6.44
C GLN A 83 8.06 7.55 6.92
N LEU A 84 8.64 8.32 5.99
CA LEU A 84 9.55 9.41 6.31
C LEU A 84 8.86 10.48 7.17
N ALA A 85 7.60 10.82 6.86
CA ALA A 85 6.82 11.74 7.67
C ALA A 85 6.57 11.21 9.10
N ALA A 86 6.36 9.91 9.26
CA ALA A 86 6.23 9.28 10.57
C ALA A 86 7.53 9.39 11.38
N LEU A 87 8.68 9.09 10.78
CA LEU A 87 10.00 9.23 11.43
C LEU A 87 10.28 10.67 11.86
N VAL A 88 9.94 11.65 11.01
CA VAL A 88 10.10 13.08 11.35
C VAL A 88 9.20 13.44 12.55
N ARG A 89 7.94 12.99 12.55
CA ARG A 89 7.01 13.23 13.67
C ARG A 89 7.53 12.63 14.98
N GLU A 90 7.95 11.38 14.95
CA GLU A 90 8.52 10.67 16.10
C GLU A 90 9.72 11.44 16.69
N ARG A 91 10.68 11.86 15.85
CA ARG A 91 11.83 12.63 16.31
C ARG A 91 11.47 14.00 16.87
N ARG A 92 10.49 14.68 16.27
CA ARG A 92 9.99 15.96 16.80
C ARG A 92 9.38 15.79 18.18
N GLN A 93 8.62 14.71 18.41
CA GLN A 93 8.06 14.38 19.72
C GLN A 93 9.17 14.15 20.75
N TYR A 94 10.18 13.34 20.44
CA TYR A 94 11.31 13.11 21.35
C TYR A 94 12.16 14.36 21.63
N ARG A 95 12.32 15.24 20.64
CA ARG A 95 13.02 16.52 20.82
C ARG A 95 12.22 17.51 21.66
N GLY A 96 10.89 17.53 21.50
CA GLY A 96 9.99 18.35 22.33
C GLY A 96 9.98 17.89 23.77
N ALA A 97 9.89 16.58 24.00
CA ALA A 97 9.87 15.97 25.33
C ALA A 97 11.18 16.14 26.13
N ARG A 98 12.31 16.39 25.46
CA ARG A 98 13.61 16.67 26.12
C ARG A 98 13.82 18.14 26.48
N ARG A 99 12.94 19.05 26.03
CA ARG A 99 13.07 20.50 26.27
C ARG A 99 12.05 21.06 27.26
N GLY A 100 11.07 20.25 27.68
CA GLY A 100 10.15 20.58 28.78
C GLY A 100 10.63 19.93 30.06
#